data_AF-A0A3D9KZX3-F1
#
_entry.id   AF-A0A3D9KZX3-F1
#
_cell.length_a   1.000
_cell.length_b   1.000
_cell.length_c   1.000
_cell.angle_alpha   90.00
_cell.angle_beta   90.00
_cell.angle_gamma   90.00
#
_symmetry.space_group_name_H-M   'P 1'
#
loop_
_entity.id
_entity.type
_entity.pdbx_description
1 polymer ?
#
loop_
_entity_poly.entity_id
_entity_poly.type
_entity_poly.pdbx_seq_one_letter_code
_entity_poly.pdbx_strand_id
1 'polypeptide(L)'
;MLVLALLASCNSSGSDEPSPLIGKAEILTSGQATLSSVSIPNGSNVTSWTGFTIQFTGDENGGTYTTNAEADLYQTAVWKKSGTWAFGDEEGAVIIRDGNTAEPITVTKLSETSVEIEFAMTTALSSGRVDVVEGPWVFTFNF
;
A
#
# COMPACT_ATOMS: atom_id res chain seq x y z
N MET A 1 1.13 54.76 38.26
CA MET A 1 1.73 53.61 37.56
C MET A 1 1.08 53.52 36.19
N LEU A 2 1.88 53.72 35.15
CA LEU A 2 1.49 53.80 33.75
C LEU A 2 1.28 52.39 33.18
N VAL A 3 0.27 52.29 32.32
CA VAL A 3 -0.25 51.13 31.57
C VAL A 3 0.79 50.59 30.57
N LEU A 4 0.78 49.27 30.30
CA LEU A 4 0.99 48.76 28.94
C LEU A 4 0.40 47.35 28.75
N ALA A 5 -0.70 47.29 28.01
CA ALA A 5 -1.21 46.08 27.38
C ALA A 5 -0.31 45.72 26.19
N LEU A 6 0.13 44.46 26.11
CA LEU A 6 0.78 43.91 24.92
C LEU A 6 -0.15 42.86 24.30
N LEU A 7 -0.83 43.30 23.25
CA LEU A 7 -1.30 42.45 22.17
C LEU A 7 -0.08 41.87 21.44
N ALA A 8 0.08 40.55 21.45
CA ALA A 8 0.76 39.78 20.41
C ALA A 8 -0.24 38.67 20.06
N SER A 9 -0.97 38.68 18.95
CA SER A 9 -0.48 38.69 17.56
C SER A 9 0.80 37.88 17.41
N CYS A 10 0.67 36.56 17.58
CA CYS A 10 1.59 35.63 16.94
C CYS A 10 0.99 35.30 15.58
N ASN A 11 1.29 36.16 14.62
CA ASN A 11 1.25 35.85 13.20
C ASN A 11 2.48 34.99 12.87
N SER A 12 2.30 33.93 12.08
CA SER A 12 3.35 33.14 11.44
C SER A 12 4.28 32.33 12.37
N SER A 13 3.91 31.08 12.61
CA SER A 13 4.86 29.98 12.47
C SER A 13 4.06 28.85 11.86
N GLY A 14 4.20 28.67 10.54
CA GLY A 14 3.77 27.44 9.89
C GLY A 14 4.45 26.32 10.65
N SER A 15 3.68 25.62 11.48
CA SER A 15 4.07 24.32 11.95
C SER A 15 4.16 23.48 10.69
N ASP A 16 5.40 23.27 10.22
CA ASP A 16 5.76 22.12 9.38
C ASP A 16 5.41 20.88 10.20
N GLU A 17 4.11 20.58 10.30
CA GLU A 17 3.65 19.29 10.77
C GLU A 17 4.25 18.29 9.79
N PRO A 18 5.10 17.36 10.25
CA PRO A 18 5.72 16.40 9.36
C PRO A 18 4.62 15.68 8.60
N SER A 19 4.77 15.61 7.27
CA SER A 19 3.78 14.99 6.40
C SER A 19 3.43 13.61 6.94
N PRO A 20 2.14 13.26 7.04
CA PRO A 20 1.72 11.93 7.51
C PRO A 20 2.30 10.81 6.63
N LEU A 21 2.72 11.13 5.40
CA LEU A 21 3.38 10.20 4.48
C LEU A 21 4.72 9.67 5.00
N ILE A 22 5.49 10.47 5.76
CA ILE A 22 6.80 10.05 6.27
C ILE A 22 6.63 8.83 7.19
N GLY A 23 5.78 8.94 8.21
CA GLY A 23 5.53 7.83 9.13
C GLY A 23 4.91 6.61 8.44
N LYS A 24 4.08 6.82 7.42
CA LYS A 24 3.51 5.71 6.63
C LYS A 24 4.55 5.01 5.77
N ALA A 25 5.46 5.76 5.14
CA ALA A 25 6.57 5.20 4.38
C ALA A 25 7.50 4.40 5.29
N GLU A 26 7.83 4.91 6.48
CA GLU A 26 8.65 4.21 7.47
C GLU A 26 8.06 2.86 7.86
N ILE A 27 6.75 2.80 8.14
CA ILE A 27 6.06 1.53 8.44
C ILE A 27 6.06 0.61 7.22
N LEU A 28 5.66 1.10 6.05
CA LEU A 28 5.53 0.31 4.83
C LEU A 28 6.85 -0.29 4.36
N THR A 29 7.96 0.42 4.59
CA THR A 29 9.32 0.03 4.17
C THR A 29 10.14 -0.63 5.28
N SER A 30 9.53 -0.88 6.45
CA SER A 30 10.19 -1.44 7.63
C SER A 30 10.81 -2.84 7.42
N GLY A 31 10.35 -3.58 6.42
CA GLY A 31 10.86 -4.90 6.12
C GLY A 31 10.06 -5.64 5.04
N GLN A 32 10.36 -6.94 4.92
CA GLN A 32 9.58 -7.83 4.08
C GLN A 32 8.30 -8.23 4.81
N ALA A 33 7.15 -7.98 4.21
CA ALA A 33 5.86 -8.39 4.71
C ALA A 33 5.44 -9.74 4.10
N THR A 34 4.99 -10.67 4.94
CA THR A 34 4.50 -11.99 4.52
C THR A 34 2.98 -12.00 4.52
N LEU A 35 2.38 -12.61 3.48
CA LEU A 35 0.94 -12.69 3.34
C LEU A 35 0.32 -13.52 4.47
N SER A 36 -0.63 -12.93 5.17
CA SER A 36 -1.45 -13.57 6.20
C SER A 36 -2.75 -14.10 5.62
N SER A 37 -3.41 -13.31 4.78
CA SER A 37 -4.68 -13.68 4.15
C SER A 37 -4.92 -12.93 2.85
N VAL A 38 -5.67 -13.55 1.95
CA VAL A 38 -6.22 -12.93 0.75
C VAL A 38 -7.70 -13.24 0.66
N SER A 39 -8.50 -12.20 0.43
CA SER A 39 -9.93 -12.30 0.12
C SER A 39 -10.14 -11.87 -1.32
N ILE A 40 -10.82 -12.71 -2.10
CA ILE A 40 -11.16 -12.45 -3.51
C ILE A 40 -12.67 -12.59 -3.70
N PRO A 41 -13.24 -11.97 -4.75
CA PRO A 41 -14.66 -12.08 -5.02
C PRO A 41 -15.04 -13.55 -5.27
N ASN A 42 -16.14 -14.00 -4.68
CA ASN A 42 -16.68 -15.36 -4.78
C ASN A 42 -15.91 -16.49 -4.03
N GLY A 43 -15.00 -16.15 -3.12
CA GLY A 43 -14.47 -17.09 -2.12
C GLY A 43 -12.94 -17.14 -2.05
N SER A 44 -12.38 -17.52 -0.90
CA SER A 44 -10.94 -17.41 -0.62
C SER A 44 -10.11 -18.55 -1.23
N ASN A 45 -9.45 -18.34 -2.37
CA ASN A 45 -8.39 -19.25 -2.84
C ASN A 45 -7.04 -18.86 -2.23
N VAL A 46 -6.80 -19.29 -0.99
CA VAL A 46 -5.58 -18.98 -0.21
C VAL A 46 -4.41 -19.90 -0.56
N THR A 47 -4.66 -21.13 -1.04
CA THR A 47 -3.61 -22.15 -1.20
C THR A 47 -2.51 -21.74 -2.17
N SER A 48 -2.88 -21.02 -3.22
CA SER A 48 -1.98 -20.63 -4.28
C SER A 48 -1.25 -19.31 -4.01
N TRP A 49 -1.45 -18.71 -2.82
CA TRP A 49 -0.73 -17.53 -2.32
C TRP A 49 0.08 -17.82 -1.03
N THR A 50 0.15 -19.09 -0.63
CA THR A 50 0.87 -19.49 0.58
C THR A 50 2.34 -19.12 0.48
N GLY A 51 2.86 -18.42 1.50
CA GLY A 51 4.25 -17.97 1.52
C GLY A 51 4.53 -16.77 0.61
N PHE A 52 3.52 -16.13 0.02
CA PHE A 52 3.70 -14.91 -0.75
C PHE A 52 4.27 -13.79 0.14
N THR A 53 5.26 -13.06 -0.35
CA THR A 53 5.94 -11.96 0.35
C THR A 53 6.04 -10.75 -0.55
N ILE A 54 5.96 -9.57 0.05
CA ILE A 54 6.22 -8.28 -0.58
C ILE A 54 7.19 -7.46 0.26
N GLN A 55 8.09 -6.72 -0.37
CA GLN A 55 8.96 -5.77 0.33
C GLN A 55 8.93 -4.45 -0.42
N PHE A 56 8.47 -3.39 0.26
CA PHE A 56 8.59 -2.03 -0.22
C PHE A 56 9.91 -1.42 0.27
N THR A 57 10.50 -0.57 -0.55
CA THR A 57 11.66 0.27 -0.22
C THR A 57 11.41 1.67 -0.77
N GLY A 58 12.01 2.69 -0.17
CA GLY A 58 11.82 4.08 -0.57
C GLY A 58 11.48 4.97 0.62
N ASP A 59 10.82 6.09 0.34
CA ASP A 59 10.44 7.10 1.31
C ASP A 59 9.06 7.70 0.98
N GLU A 60 8.70 8.85 1.54
CA GLU A 60 7.42 9.51 1.31
C GLU A 60 7.17 9.92 -0.16
N ASN A 61 8.22 9.98 -0.98
CA ASN A 61 8.13 10.27 -2.42
C ASN A 61 7.95 9.00 -3.26
N GLY A 62 7.89 7.83 -2.61
CA GLY A 62 7.77 6.52 -3.23
C GLY A 62 9.08 5.74 -3.30
N GLY A 63 9.09 4.71 -4.13
CA GLY A 63 10.28 3.88 -4.32
C GLY A 63 9.99 2.62 -5.13
N THR A 64 10.58 1.49 -4.71
CA THR A 64 10.44 0.21 -5.40
C THR A 64 9.83 -0.85 -4.50
N TYR A 65 9.18 -1.85 -5.12
CA TYR A 65 8.74 -3.04 -4.41
C TYR A 65 9.31 -4.28 -5.09
N THR A 66 9.45 -5.36 -4.31
CA THR A 66 9.75 -6.70 -4.81
C THR A 66 8.79 -7.72 -4.22
N THR A 67 8.53 -8.80 -4.95
CA THR A 67 7.71 -9.92 -4.49
C THR A 67 8.39 -11.25 -4.83
N ASN A 68 7.99 -12.32 -4.16
CA ASN A 68 8.39 -13.68 -4.53
C ASN A 68 7.37 -14.33 -5.51
N ALA A 69 6.62 -13.53 -6.27
CA ALA A 69 5.60 -14.02 -7.18
C ALA A 69 6.15 -15.09 -8.14
N GLU A 70 5.51 -16.26 -8.19
CA GLU A 70 5.93 -17.34 -9.09
C GLU A 70 5.35 -17.15 -10.51
N ALA A 71 6.15 -17.47 -11.54
CA ALA A 71 5.85 -17.15 -12.94
C ALA A 71 4.78 -18.05 -13.55
N ASP A 72 4.51 -19.20 -12.95
CA ASP A 72 3.60 -20.25 -13.40
C ASP A 72 2.19 -20.13 -12.81
N LEU A 73 1.94 -19.12 -11.95
CA LEU A 73 0.79 -19.14 -11.06
C LEU A 73 0.11 -17.79 -10.91
N TYR A 74 -0.26 -17.06 -11.98
CA TYR A 74 -1.15 -15.85 -11.98
C TYR A 74 -0.81 -14.69 -10.99
N GLN A 75 0.07 -14.90 -10.02
CA GLN A 75 0.57 -13.99 -9.01
C GLN A 75 1.30 -12.90 -9.74
N THR A 76 2.11 -13.22 -10.75
CA THR A 76 2.78 -12.22 -11.59
C THR A 76 1.84 -11.33 -12.39
N ALA A 77 0.60 -11.76 -12.63
CA ALA A 77 -0.42 -10.93 -13.28
C ALA A 77 -1.09 -9.95 -12.28
N VAL A 78 -1.21 -10.35 -11.02
CA VAL A 78 -1.75 -9.50 -9.94
C VAL A 78 -0.66 -8.60 -9.36
N TRP A 79 0.46 -9.20 -8.97
CA TRP A 79 1.68 -8.63 -8.40
C TRP A 79 2.91 -9.01 -9.23
N LYS A 80 3.50 -8.04 -9.94
CA LYS A 80 4.78 -8.26 -10.61
C LYS A 80 5.86 -8.63 -9.58
N LYS A 81 6.91 -9.32 -10.04
CA LYS A 81 8.10 -9.65 -9.23
C LYS A 81 8.79 -8.41 -8.66
N SER A 82 8.69 -7.29 -9.37
CA SER A 82 9.20 -6.00 -8.91
C SER A 82 8.53 -4.87 -9.67
N GLY A 83 8.56 -3.67 -9.09
CA GLY A 83 8.09 -2.47 -9.75
C GLY A 83 8.33 -1.22 -8.91
N THR A 84 7.65 -0.14 -9.25
CA THR A 84 7.69 1.12 -8.50
C THR A 84 6.39 1.37 -7.77
N TRP A 85 6.44 2.20 -6.74
CA TRP A 85 5.27 2.66 -6.01
C TRP A 85 5.44 4.13 -5.60
N ALA A 86 4.33 4.83 -5.40
CA ALA A 86 4.27 6.16 -4.80
C ALA A 86 2.93 6.31 -4.07
N PHE A 87 2.82 7.24 -3.13
CA PHE A 87 1.53 7.61 -2.58
C PHE A 87 0.69 8.35 -3.64
N GLY A 88 -0.60 8.04 -3.70
CA GLY A 88 -1.56 8.65 -4.61
C GLY A 88 -2.35 9.80 -4.00
N ASP A 89 -2.22 10.02 -2.70
CA ASP A 89 -2.85 11.09 -1.94
C ASP A 89 -1.93 11.59 -0.82
N GLU A 90 -2.30 12.72 -0.22
CA GLU A 90 -1.53 13.37 0.86
C GLU A 90 -1.69 12.65 2.22
N GLU A 91 -2.66 11.75 2.35
CA GLU A 91 -2.93 11.01 3.59
C GLU A 91 -2.21 9.65 3.64
N GLY A 92 -1.64 9.20 2.53
CA GLY A 92 -1.06 7.87 2.34
C GLY A 92 -2.10 6.76 2.45
N ALA A 93 -3.34 7.02 2.03
CA ALA A 93 -4.42 6.04 1.97
C ALA A 93 -4.46 5.33 0.61
N VAL A 94 -3.80 5.88 -0.40
CA VAL A 94 -3.67 5.31 -1.75
C VAL A 94 -2.21 5.13 -2.12
N ILE A 95 -1.91 3.99 -2.72
CA ILE A 95 -0.64 3.67 -3.38
C ILE A 95 -0.89 3.53 -4.88
N ILE A 96 -0.09 4.23 -5.67
CA ILE A 96 -0.03 4.09 -7.12
C ILE A 96 1.16 3.19 -7.45
N ARG A 97 0.88 2.06 -8.10
CA ARG A 97 1.88 1.07 -8.46
C ARG A 97 2.24 1.19 -9.93
N ASP A 98 3.53 1.22 -10.25
CA ASP A 98 4.06 1.33 -11.61
C ASP A 98 3.48 2.52 -12.41
N GLY A 99 3.08 3.60 -11.73
CA GLY A 99 2.39 4.74 -12.34
C GLY A 99 0.97 4.45 -12.84
N ASN A 100 0.40 3.29 -12.54
CA ASN A 100 -0.96 2.92 -12.93
C ASN A 100 -1.99 3.58 -12.00
N THR A 101 -2.58 4.68 -12.45
CA THR A 101 -3.63 5.41 -11.73
C THR A 101 -5.03 4.87 -11.98
N ALA A 102 -5.22 3.94 -12.92
CA ALA A 102 -6.52 3.34 -13.21
C ALA A 102 -6.89 2.23 -12.21
N GLU A 103 -5.88 1.61 -11.59
CA GLU A 103 -6.04 0.55 -10.59
C GLU A 103 -5.24 0.90 -9.33
N PRO A 104 -5.64 1.96 -8.60
CA PRO A 104 -4.97 2.33 -7.36
C PRO A 104 -5.14 1.25 -6.28
N ILE A 105 -4.17 1.18 -5.39
CA ILE A 105 -4.21 0.33 -4.21
C ILE A 105 -4.66 1.19 -3.04
N THR A 106 -5.76 0.84 -2.39
CA THR A 106 -6.22 1.46 -1.15
C THR A 106 -5.56 0.77 0.04
N VAL A 107 -4.95 1.54 0.93
CA VAL A 107 -4.42 1.06 2.22
C VAL A 107 -5.52 1.18 3.26
N THR A 108 -6.21 0.07 3.54
CA THR A 108 -7.35 0.05 4.49
C THR A 108 -6.88 -0.04 5.94
N LYS A 109 -5.68 -0.57 6.18
CA LYS A 109 -5.04 -0.63 7.50
C LYS A 109 -3.53 -0.57 7.36
N LEU A 110 -2.86 0.21 8.20
CA LEU A 110 -1.40 0.24 8.31
C LEU A 110 -0.99 0.36 9.77
N SER A 111 -0.07 -0.49 10.19
CA SER A 111 0.50 -0.54 11.55
C SER A 111 1.90 -1.14 11.51
N GLU A 112 2.67 -1.00 12.57
CA GLU A 112 4.03 -1.57 12.67
C GLU A 112 4.10 -3.10 12.47
N THR A 113 2.99 -3.81 12.58
CA THR A 113 2.94 -5.29 12.51
C THR A 113 2.16 -5.83 11.33
N SER A 114 1.34 -5.00 10.68
CA SER A 114 0.48 -5.44 9.59
C SER A 114 0.07 -4.31 8.65
N VAL A 115 -0.14 -4.68 7.39
CA VAL A 115 -0.73 -3.83 6.37
C VAL A 115 -1.85 -4.58 5.67
N GLU A 116 -2.97 -3.91 5.47
CA GLU A 116 -4.09 -4.39 4.66
C GLU A 116 -4.27 -3.45 3.47
N ILE A 117 -4.33 -4.05 2.28
CA ILE A 117 -4.49 -3.33 1.02
C ILE A 117 -5.62 -3.94 0.20
N GLU A 118 -6.34 -3.07 -0.51
CA GLU A 118 -7.44 -3.41 -1.38
C GLU A 118 -7.21 -2.83 -2.78
N PHE A 119 -7.47 -3.60 -3.82
CA PHE A 119 -7.54 -3.08 -5.19
C PHE A 119 -8.47 -3.93 -6.04
N ALA A 120 -9.01 -3.34 -7.10
CA ALA A 120 -9.88 -4.05 -8.02
C ALA A 120 -9.07 -4.65 -9.18
N MET A 121 -9.24 -5.96 -9.42
CA MET A 121 -8.81 -6.58 -10.66
C MET A 121 -9.87 -6.30 -11.73
N THR A 122 -9.50 -5.61 -12.81
CA THR A 122 -10.43 -5.24 -13.90
C THR A 122 -10.50 -6.27 -15.03
N THR A 123 -9.52 -7.18 -15.09
CA THR A 123 -9.46 -8.20 -16.13
C THR A 123 -9.35 -9.58 -15.48
N ALA A 124 -10.37 -10.41 -15.68
CA ALA A 124 -10.29 -11.81 -15.35
C ALA A 124 -9.31 -12.53 -16.28
N LEU A 125 -8.45 -13.38 -15.71
CA LEU A 125 -7.52 -14.21 -16.47
C LEU A 125 -7.87 -15.68 -16.20
N SER A 126 -8.18 -16.42 -17.25
CA SER A 126 -8.34 -17.87 -17.17
C SER A 126 -7.25 -18.54 -17.99
N SER A 127 -6.46 -19.40 -17.35
CA SER A 127 -5.76 -20.48 -18.05
C SER A 127 -6.25 -21.76 -17.40
N GLY A 128 -6.61 -22.79 -18.17
CA GLY A 128 -7.54 -23.89 -17.80
C GLY A 128 -7.35 -24.72 -16.51
N ARG A 129 -6.56 -24.25 -15.54
CA ARG A 129 -6.48 -24.73 -14.15
C ARG A 129 -6.58 -23.63 -13.08
N VAL A 130 -6.59 -22.34 -13.43
CA VAL A 130 -6.66 -21.22 -12.48
C VAL A 130 -7.42 -20.02 -13.07
N ASP A 131 -8.34 -19.46 -12.27
CA ASP A 131 -9.11 -18.27 -12.58
C ASP A 131 -8.69 -17.10 -11.67
N VAL A 132 -8.22 -16.01 -12.28
CA VAL A 132 -8.17 -14.69 -11.65
C VAL A 132 -9.56 -14.08 -11.79
N VAL A 133 -10.19 -13.82 -10.65
CA VAL A 133 -11.55 -13.28 -10.60
C VAL A 133 -11.51 -11.76 -10.63
N GLU A 134 -12.36 -11.15 -11.46
CA GLU A 134 -12.58 -9.70 -11.47
C GLU A 134 -13.22 -9.22 -10.16
N GLY A 135 -12.91 -8.00 -9.74
CA GLY A 135 -13.52 -7.33 -8.58
C GLY A 135 -12.53 -7.04 -7.46
N PRO A 136 -13.00 -6.74 -6.23
CA PRO A 136 -12.15 -6.30 -5.13
C PRO A 136 -11.35 -7.44 -4.52
N TRP A 137 -10.03 -7.28 -4.49
CA TRP A 137 -9.10 -8.16 -3.80
C TRP A 137 -8.56 -7.45 -2.57
N VAL A 138 -8.61 -8.12 -1.43
CA VAL A 138 -8.06 -7.62 -0.17
C VAL A 138 -6.92 -8.52 0.26
N PHE A 139 -5.74 -7.96 0.43
CA PHE A 139 -4.55 -8.66 0.92
C PHE A 139 -4.17 -8.12 2.29
N THR A 140 -3.93 -9.02 3.24
CA THR A 140 -3.42 -8.68 4.58
C THR A 140 -2.03 -9.29 4.73
N PHE A 141 -1.03 -8.47 5.02
CA PHE A 141 0.34 -8.89 5.27
C PHE A 141 0.74 -8.56 6.71
N ASN A 142 1.70 -9.32 7.22
CA ASN A 142 2.37 -9.05 8.49
C ASN A 142 3.86 -8.76 8.21
N PHE A 143 4.42 -7.77 8.91
CA PHE A 143 5.85 -7.48 8.87
C PHE A 143 6.66 -8.45 9.75
#